data_AF-A0A954B3D2-F1
#
_entry.id   AF-A0A954B3D2-F1
#
_cell.length_a   1.000
_cell.length_b   1.000
_cell.length_c   1.000
_cell.angle_alpha   90.00
_cell.angle_beta   90.00
_cell.angle_gamma   90.00
#
_symmetry.space_group_name_H-M   'P 1'
#
loop_
_entity.id
_entity.type
_entity.pdbx_description
1 polymer ?
#
loop_
_entity_poly.entity_id
_entity_poly.type
_entity_poly.pdbx_seq_one_letter_code
_entity_poly.pdbx_strand_id
1 'polypeptide(L)'
;MLRWIFGGLLALIGLVAIVAVGAYFALKRPDVPYETLAAQYESAASRYEDLPGGVRVHYRDEGQQNGPVLVLIHGFSASVHTWEPWVQRL
;
A
#
# COMPACT_ATOMS: atom_id res chain seq x y z
N MET A 1 -37.09 9.81 34.83
CA MET A 1 -36.78 10.25 33.46
C MET A 1 -35.27 10.25 33.20
N LEU A 2 -34.50 11.06 33.94
CA LEU A 2 -33.06 11.24 33.71
C LEU A 2 -32.19 9.94 33.80
N ARG A 3 -32.50 9.03 34.73
CA ARG A 3 -31.80 7.73 34.86
C ARG A 3 -31.91 6.81 33.63
N TRP A 4 -33.03 6.87 32.91
CA TRP A 4 -33.27 6.06 31.71
C TRP A 4 -32.55 6.63 30.49
N ILE A 5 -32.48 7.97 30.41
CA ILE A 5 -31.70 8.67 29.38
C ILE A 5 -30.20 8.35 29.56
N PHE A 6 -29.69 8.41 30.79
CA PHE A 6 -28.30 8.05 31.09
C PHE A 6 -28.00 6.57 30.81
N GLY A 7 -28.90 5.65 31.19
CA GLY A 7 -28.74 4.23 30.87
C GLY A 7 -28.72 3.95 29.37
N GLY A 8 -29.62 4.59 28.60
CA GLY A 8 -29.64 4.48 27.14
C GLY A 8 -28.39 5.03 26.47
N LEU A 9 -27.89 6.18 26.95
CA LEU A 9 -26.65 6.78 26.43
C LEU A 9 -25.43 5.89 26.69
N LEU A 10 -25.31 5.31 27.89
CA LEU A 10 -24.22 4.39 28.22
C LEU A 10 -24.28 3.11 27.37
N ALA A 11 -25.49 2.56 27.13
CA ALA A 11 -25.67 1.40 26.26
C ALA A 11 -25.27 1.72 24.80
N LEU A 12 -25.63 2.89 24.30
CA LEU A 12 -25.25 3.33 22.95
C LEU A 12 -23.72 3.50 22.83
N ILE A 13 -23.08 4.13 23.82
CA ILE A 13 -21.62 4.28 23.84
C ILE A 13 -20.94 2.92 23.87
N GLY A 14 -21.44 1.99 24.69
CA GLY A 14 -20.94 0.61 24.72
C GLY A 14 -21.06 -0.09 23.37
N LEU A 15 -22.21 0.04 22.71
CA LEU A 15 -22.44 -0.51 21.37
C LEU A 15 -21.48 0.08 20.33
N VAL A 16 -21.32 1.41 20.31
CA VAL A 16 -20.39 2.09 19.39
C VAL A 16 -18.95 1.65 19.66
N ALA A 17 -18.54 1.50 20.91
CA ALA A 17 -17.22 1.01 21.27
C ALA A 17 -16.98 -0.43 20.77
N ILE A 18 -17.97 -1.33 20.95
CA ILE A 18 -17.89 -2.70 20.45
C ILE A 18 -17.75 -2.71 18.92
N VAL A 19 -18.56 -1.93 18.21
CA VAL A 19 -18.50 -1.83 16.75
C VAL A 19 -17.15 -1.27 16.29
N ALA A 20 -16.65 -0.20 16.94
CA ALA A 20 -15.38 0.42 16.60
C ALA A 20 -14.20 -0.54 16.82
N VAL A 21 -14.19 -1.27 17.93
CA VAL A 21 -13.16 -2.28 18.22
C VAL A 21 -13.24 -3.43 17.20
N GLY A 22 -14.43 -3.92 16.91
CA GLY A 22 -14.64 -4.94 15.88
C GLY A 22 -14.15 -4.48 14.51
N ALA A 23 -14.49 -3.24 14.11
CA ALA A 23 -14.05 -2.65 12.86
C ALA A 23 -12.52 -2.48 12.80
N TYR A 24 -11.90 -2.01 13.89
CA TYR A 24 -10.45 -1.90 13.97
C TYR A 24 -9.76 -3.24 13.67
N PHE A 25 -10.17 -4.32 14.33
CA PHE A 25 -9.59 -5.65 14.09
C PHE A 25 -9.93 -6.24 12.73
N ALA A 26 -11.12 -5.96 12.18
CA ALA A 26 -11.52 -6.40 10.86
C ALA A 26 -10.74 -5.70 9.73
N LEU A 27 -10.38 -4.42 9.92
CA LEU A 27 -9.69 -3.60 8.92
C LEU A 27 -8.17 -3.61 9.09
N LYS A 28 -7.66 -3.93 10.28
CA LYS A 28 -6.22 -4.04 10.53
C LYS A 28 -5.63 -5.13 9.64
N ARG A 29 -4.72 -4.73 8.75
CA ARG A 29 -3.89 -5.66 7.96
C ARG A 29 -2.46 -5.61 8.51
N PRO A 30 -1.80 -6.76 8.74
CA PRO A 30 -0.37 -6.76 8.99
C PRO A 30 0.38 -6.32 7.73
N ASP A 31 1.58 -5.80 7.92
CA ASP A 31 2.50 -5.56 6.81
C ASP A 31 2.81 -6.90 6.12
N VAL A 32 2.88 -6.87 4.79
CA VAL A 32 3.25 -8.04 4.00
C VAL A 32 4.77 -8.07 3.88
N PRO A 33 5.43 -9.21 4.15
CA PRO A 33 6.87 -9.32 4.00
C PRO A 33 7.31 -9.01 2.57
N TYR A 34 8.46 -8.34 2.45
CA TYR A 34 8.96 -7.87 1.17
C TYR A 34 9.20 -9.03 0.19
N GLU A 35 9.74 -10.16 0.65
CA GLU A 35 9.97 -11.35 -0.15
C GLU A 35 8.69 -11.94 -0.76
N THR A 36 7.55 -11.78 -0.07
CA THR A 36 6.25 -12.23 -0.58
C THR A 36 5.77 -11.30 -1.70
N LEU A 37 5.94 -9.99 -1.52
CA LEU A 37 5.62 -9.00 -2.55
C LEU A 37 6.54 -9.15 -3.76
N ALA A 38 7.84 -9.33 -3.55
CA ALA A 38 8.82 -9.54 -4.60
C ALA A 38 8.47 -10.76 -5.46
N ALA A 39 8.17 -11.90 -4.84
CA ALA A 39 7.77 -13.11 -5.56
C ALA A 39 6.51 -12.92 -6.42
N GLN A 40 5.60 -12.03 -6.02
CA GLN A 40 4.35 -11.77 -6.75
C GLN A 40 4.49 -10.68 -7.82
N TYR A 41 5.29 -9.65 -7.56
CA TYR A 41 5.30 -8.41 -8.35
C TYR A 41 6.60 -8.20 -9.14
N GLU A 42 7.62 -9.01 -8.93
CA GLU A 42 8.81 -8.97 -9.78
C GLU A 42 8.52 -9.48 -11.19
N SER A 43 9.33 -8.97 -12.11
CA SER A 43 9.36 -9.35 -13.52
C SER A 43 10.80 -9.46 -13.99
N ALA A 44 11.02 -9.97 -15.20
CA ALA A 44 12.36 -10.00 -15.81
C ALA A 44 13.01 -8.60 -15.93
N ALA A 45 12.19 -7.54 -15.95
CA ALA A 45 12.61 -6.15 -15.99
C ALA A 45 12.96 -5.58 -14.60
N SER A 46 12.66 -6.30 -13.51
CA SER A 46 12.91 -5.81 -12.15
C SER A 46 14.40 -5.69 -11.87
N ARG A 47 14.78 -4.58 -11.21
CA ARG A 47 16.13 -4.24 -10.82
C ARG A 47 16.12 -3.63 -9.42
N TYR A 48 17.27 -3.71 -8.77
CA TYR A 48 17.47 -3.25 -7.40
C TYR A 48 18.77 -2.51 -7.28
N GLU A 49 18.74 -1.38 -6.60
CA GLU A 49 19.93 -0.60 -6.28
C GLU A 49 19.92 -0.18 -4.82
N ASP A 50 21.07 -0.32 -4.17
CA ASP A 50 21.29 0.11 -2.79
C ASP A 50 21.71 1.59 -2.79
N LEU A 51 20.89 2.43 -2.18
CA LEU A 51 21.14 3.87 -2.06
C LEU A 51 21.80 4.21 -0.71
N PRO A 52 22.47 5.37 -0.62
CA PRO A 52 22.96 5.89 0.65
C PRO A 52 21.86 5.92 1.72
N GLY A 53 22.22 5.58 2.96
CA GLY A 53 21.27 5.52 4.07
C GLY A 53 20.55 4.17 4.21
N GLY A 54 20.94 3.15 3.45
CA GLY A 54 20.41 1.78 3.58
C GLY A 54 19.05 1.57 2.93
N VAL A 55 18.69 2.44 1.98
CA VAL A 55 17.44 2.30 1.21
C VAL A 55 17.72 1.42 -0.01
N ARG A 56 17.03 0.28 -0.11
CA ARG A 56 17.07 -0.55 -1.31
C ARG A 56 15.89 -0.18 -2.22
N VAL A 57 16.18 0.42 -3.37
CA VAL A 57 15.16 0.84 -4.33
C VAL A 57 14.87 -0.29 -5.31
N HIS A 58 13.58 -0.56 -5.52
CA HIS A 58 13.08 -1.36 -6.63
C HIS A 58 12.72 -0.46 -7.81
N TYR A 59 13.11 -0.84 -9.02
CA TYR A 59 12.63 -0.23 -10.25
C TYR A 59 12.53 -1.28 -11.37
N ARG A 60 11.88 -0.92 -12.47
CA ARG A 60 11.80 -1.74 -13.68
C ARG A 60 12.47 -0.99 -14.83
N ASP A 61 13.32 -1.70 -15.58
CA ASP A 61 13.97 -1.19 -16.78
C ASP A 61 13.40 -1.91 -18.01
N GLU A 62 12.66 -1.17 -18.84
CA GLU A 62 11.81 -1.70 -19.90
C GLU A 62 11.97 -0.94 -21.21
N GLY A 63 11.71 -1.63 -22.32
CA GLY A 63 11.83 -1.07 -23.67
C GLY A 63 13.19 -1.32 -24.32
N GLN A 64 13.60 -0.40 -25.20
CA GLN A 64 14.79 -0.56 -26.04
C GLN A 64 16.06 -0.09 -25.31
N GLN A 65 17.06 -0.97 -25.18
CA GLN A 65 18.30 -0.70 -24.42
C GLN A 65 19.07 0.56 -24.87
N ASN A 66 19.03 0.90 -26.15
CA ASN A 66 19.78 2.03 -26.73
C ASN A 66 18.89 3.21 -27.15
N GLY A 67 17.64 3.25 -26.66
CA GLY A 67 16.71 4.35 -26.91
C GLY A 67 16.91 5.53 -25.94
N PRO A 68 16.25 6.68 -26.20
CA PRO A 68 16.17 7.75 -25.22
C PRO A 68 15.53 7.26 -23.92
N VAL A 69 16.11 7.65 -22.78
CA VAL A 69 15.62 7.23 -21.45
C VAL A 69 14.46 8.11 -21.01
N LEU A 70 13.35 7.48 -20.63
CA LEU A 70 12.22 8.11 -19.94
C LEU A 70 12.14 7.60 -18.50
N VAL A 71 12.22 8.50 -17.52
CA VAL A 71 12.13 8.16 -16.10
C VAL A 71 10.71 8.44 -15.60
N LEU A 72 10.05 7.41 -15.07
CA LEU A 72 8.68 7.48 -14.56
C LEU A 72 8.69 7.35 -13.02
N ILE A 73 8.37 8.44 -12.33
CA ILE A 73 8.37 8.53 -10.86
C ILE A 73 6.94 8.65 -10.36
N HIS A 74 6.51 7.70 -9.53
CA HIS A 74 5.18 7.72 -8.93
C HIS A 74 5.12 8.61 -7.68
N GLY A 75 3.90 8.94 -7.25
CA GLY A 75 3.65 9.72 -6.03
C GLY A 75 3.27 8.87 -4.82
N PHE A 76 2.57 9.51 -3.87
CA PHE A 76 2.07 8.88 -2.65
C PHE A 76 1.01 7.80 -2.95
N SER A 77 1.07 6.69 -2.22
CA SER A 77 0.15 5.56 -2.35
C SER A 77 0.09 4.96 -3.78
N ALA A 78 1.17 5.10 -4.55
CA ALA A 78 1.35 4.54 -5.88
C ALA A 78 2.62 3.66 -5.93
N SER A 79 2.83 2.96 -7.04
CA SER A 79 4.01 2.10 -7.25
C SER A 79 4.42 2.10 -8.72
N VAL A 80 5.49 1.36 -9.07
CA VAL A 80 5.93 1.17 -10.47
C VAL A 80 4.79 0.67 -11.39
N HIS A 81 3.84 -0.09 -10.85
CA HIS A 81 2.69 -0.62 -11.59
C HIS A 81 1.74 0.45 -12.13
N THR A 82 1.76 1.67 -11.59
CA THR A 82 0.98 2.79 -12.12
C THR A 82 1.32 3.08 -13.59
N TRP A 83 2.52 2.71 -14.02
CA TRP A 83 3.03 2.97 -15.35
C TRP A 83 2.82 1.84 -16.36
N GLU A 84 2.21 0.71 -15.97
CA GLU A 84 2.02 -0.44 -16.86
C GLU A 84 1.33 -0.08 -18.20
N PRO A 85 0.28 0.79 -18.23
CA PRO A 85 -0.31 1.21 -19.51
C PRO A 85 0.63 2.05 -20.40
N TRP A 86 1.59 2.77 -19.80
CA TRP A 86 2.58 3.55 -20.55
C TRP A 86 3.66 2.65 -21.11
N VAL A 87 4.13 1.69 -20.32
CA VAL A 87 5.07 0.65 -20.75
C VAL A 87 4.53 -0.12 -21.95
N GLN A 88 3.24 -0.48 -21.96
CA GLN A 88 2.63 -1.18 -23.09
C GLN A 88 2.49 -0.34 -24.36
N ARG A 89 2.46 0.99 -24.21
CA ARG A 89 2.23 1.94 -25.32
C ARG A 89 3.53 2.40 -25.99
N LEU A 90 4.61 2.54 -25.21
CA LEU A 90 5.89 3.13 -25.62
C LEU A 90 6.88 2.06 -26.11
#